data_AF-A0A2E9IQJ6-F1
#
_entry.id   AF-A0A2E9IQJ6-F1
#
_cell.length_a   1.000
_cell.length_b   1.000
_cell.length_c   1.000
_cell.angle_alpha   90.00
_cell.angle_beta   90.00
_cell.angle_gamma   90.00
#
_symmetry.space_group_name_H-M   'P 1'
#
loop_
_entity.id
_entity.type
_entity.pdbx_description
1 polymer ?
#
loop_
_entity_poly.entity_id
_entity_poly.type
_entity_poly.pdbx_seq_one_letter_code
_entity_poly.pdbx_strand_id
1 'polypeptide(L)'
;MSKCFFCGEKLRLEDASIEHLKPVSKGGTRTEDNEVACCATVNHTFGDMDLKRKFEFVLKSSSDFKCPRVKGKASTAVVPEKLLLAATPENHGLAWSEKEEKQLLSRYQQDMEIEAIAQRHKRGVGAIRARLVKLGQIEEMNQT
;
A
#
# COMPACT_ATOMS: atom_id res chain seq x y z
N MET A 1 30.28 -11.47 -11.67
CA MET A 1 30.18 -10.07 -11.21
C MET A 1 28.71 -9.74 -11.07
N SER A 2 28.24 -9.39 -9.87
CA SER A 2 26.88 -8.92 -9.66
C SER A 2 26.71 -7.52 -10.24
N LYS A 3 25.48 -7.19 -10.65
CA LYS A 3 25.10 -5.86 -11.14
C LYS A 3 24.19 -5.20 -10.10
N CYS A 4 24.20 -3.88 -10.05
CA CYS A 4 23.23 -3.12 -9.27
C CYS A 4 21.82 -3.37 -9.82
N PHE A 5 20.85 -3.66 -8.96
CA PHE A 5 19.47 -3.91 -9.35
C PHE A 5 18.83 -2.74 -10.11
N PHE A 6 19.15 -1.50 -9.76
CA PHE A 6 18.49 -0.32 -10.31
C PHE A 6 19.21 0.29 -11.52
N CYS A 7 20.54 0.48 -11.47
CA CYS A 7 21.27 1.10 -12.57
C CYS A 7 21.87 0.11 -13.57
N GLY A 8 21.93 -1.19 -13.24
CA GLY A 8 22.46 -2.23 -14.13
C GLY A 8 24.00 -2.24 -14.28
N GLU A 9 24.70 -1.27 -13.69
CA GLU A 9 26.18 -1.21 -13.70
C GLU A 9 26.81 -2.31 -12.83
N LYS A 10 28.08 -2.62 -13.08
CA LYS A 10 28.84 -3.61 -12.29
C LYS A 10 28.94 -3.14 -10.84
N LEU A 11 28.53 -4.01 -9.91
CA LEU A 11 28.54 -3.71 -8.48
C LEU A 11 29.83 -4.22 -7.84
N ARG A 12 30.64 -3.30 -7.29
CA ARG A 12 31.82 -3.65 -6.48
C ARG A 12 31.37 -3.94 -5.05
N LEU A 13 32.03 -4.88 -4.38
CA LEU A 13 31.67 -5.29 -3.02
C LEU A 13 31.72 -4.12 -2.02
N GLU A 14 32.68 -3.21 -2.19
CA GLU A 14 32.85 -2.00 -1.37
C GLU A 14 31.73 -0.96 -1.52
N ASP A 15 31.03 -0.95 -2.66
CA ASP A 15 29.90 -0.06 -2.95
C ASP A 15 28.56 -0.82 -2.92
N ALA A 16 28.58 -2.12 -2.61
CA ALA A 16 27.39 -2.93 -2.53
C ALA A 16 26.62 -2.62 -1.25
N SER A 17 25.34 -2.34 -1.41
CA SER A 17 24.41 -2.10 -0.32
C SER A 17 23.13 -2.90 -0.53
N ILE A 18 22.50 -3.30 0.57
CA ILE A 18 21.20 -3.97 0.55
C ILE A 18 20.12 -2.91 0.68
N GLU A 19 19.30 -2.79 -0.35
CA GLU A 19 18.19 -1.86 -0.42
C GLU A 19 16.86 -2.60 -0.27
N HIS A 20 15.96 -2.02 0.52
CA HIS A 20 14.61 -2.53 0.67
C HIS A 20 13.70 -1.86 -0.37
N LEU A 21 13.06 -2.62 -1.25
CA LEU A 21 12.11 -2.10 -2.25
C LEU A 21 10.99 -1.29 -1.58
N LYS A 22 10.39 -1.85 -0.52
CA LYS A 22 9.55 -1.15 0.44
C LYS A 22 10.37 -0.91 1.72
N PRO A 23 10.57 0.35 2.15
CA PRO A 23 11.38 0.63 3.34
C PRO A 23 10.71 0.08 4.61
N VAL A 24 11.52 -0.36 5.58
CA VAL A 24 11.05 -0.96 6.84
C VAL A 24 10.16 0.01 7.63
N SER A 25 10.50 1.29 7.64
CA SER A 25 9.70 2.40 8.21
C SER A 25 8.29 2.51 7.64
N LYS A 26 8.04 1.96 6.45
CA LYS A 26 6.71 1.91 5.81
C LYS A 26 6.12 0.50 5.78
N GLY A 27 6.64 -0.40 6.61
CA GLY A 27 6.16 -1.79 6.73
C GLY A 27 6.75 -2.73 5.67
N GLY A 28 7.97 -2.48 5.21
CA GLY A 28 8.75 -3.46 4.46
C GLY A 28 9.39 -4.52 5.35
N THR A 29 9.60 -5.72 4.80
CA THR A 29 10.20 -6.88 5.48
C THR A 29 11.66 -7.08 5.06
N ARG A 30 12.43 -7.77 5.88
CA ARG A 30 13.81 -8.19 5.55
C ARG A 30 13.79 -9.59 4.94
N THR A 31 13.21 -9.68 3.76
CA THR A 31 12.97 -10.92 3.03
C THR A 31 13.49 -10.78 1.62
N GLU A 32 13.82 -11.90 0.97
CA GLU A 32 14.45 -11.90 -0.36
C GLU A 32 13.62 -11.17 -1.42
N ASP A 33 12.29 -11.23 -1.33
CA ASP A 33 11.37 -10.54 -2.24
C ASP A 33 11.35 -9.01 -2.07
N ASN A 34 11.85 -8.49 -0.95
CA ASN A 34 11.89 -7.07 -0.64
C ASN A 34 13.32 -6.50 -0.58
N GLU A 35 14.36 -7.31 -0.52
CA GLU A 35 15.75 -6.87 -0.45
C GLU A 35 16.50 -7.10 -1.77
N VAL A 36 17.22 -6.08 -2.23
CA VAL A 36 18.00 -6.13 -3.48
C VAL A 36 19.40 -5.56 -3.28
N ALA A 37 20.39 -6.08 -4.01
CA ALA A 37 21.73 -5.50 -4.04
C ALA A 37 21.79 -4.29 -4.99
N CYS A 38 22.26 -3.15 -4.49
CA CYS A 38 22.46 -1.94 -5.30
C CYS A 38 23.67 -1.12 -4.85
N CYS A 39 24.00 -0.07 -5.59
CA CYS A 39 25.05 0.89 -5.22
C CYS A 39 24.69 1.62 -3.92
N ALA A 40 25.66 1.88 -3.05
CA ALA A 40 25.43 2.59 -1.79
C ALA A 40 24.87 4.00 -2.01
N THR A 41 25.31 4.70 -3.07
CA THR A 41 24.77 6.00 -3.46
C THR A 41 23.29 5.92 -3.85
N VAL A 42 22.88 4.86 -4.56
CA VAL A 42 21.48 4.66 -4.94
C VAL A 42 20.63 4.37 -3.70
N ASN A 43 21.10 3.47 -2.83
CA ASN A 43 20.43 3.17 -1.57
C ASN A 43 20.23 4.42 -0.70
N HIS A 44 21.29 5.20 -0.49
CA HIS A 44 21.23 6.45 0.28
C HIS A 44 20.27 7.46 -0.35
N THR A 45 20.26 7.56 -1.69
CA THR A 45 19.34 8.45 -2.42
C THR A 45 17.89 8.05 -2.22
N PHE A 46 17.61 6.75 -2.21
CA PHE A 46 16.26 6.24 -1.99
C PHE A 46 15.81 6.40 -0.56
N GLY A 47 16.65 6.12 0.44
CA GLY A 47 16.30 6.33 1.86
C GLY A 47 14.91 5.80 2.21
N ASP A 48 14.04 6.68 2.73
CA ASP A 48 12.65 6.35 3.08
C ASP A 48 11.64 6.59 1.94
N MET A 49 12.09 6.72 0.68
CA MET A 49 11.18 6.78 -0.46
C MET A 49 10.34 5.51 -0.53
N ASP A 50 9.07 5.64 -0.91
CA ASP A 50 8.25 4.48 -1.24
C ASP A 50 8.64 3.90 -2.61
N LEU A 51 8.18 2.67 -2.86
CA LEU A 51 8.51 1.92 -4.07
C LEU A 51 8.12 2.67 -5.36
N LYS A 52 6.99 3.39 -5.34
CA LYS A 52 6.55 4.19 -6.49
C LYS A 52 7.57 5.28 -6.80
N ARG A 53 8.06 5.98 -5.77
CA ARG A 53 9.03 7.05 -5.95
C ARG A 53 10.41 6.54 -6.39
N LYS A 54 10.86 5.40 -5.87
CA LYS A 54 12.09 4.73 -6.33
C LYS A 54 12.00 4.37 -7.81
N PHE A 55 10.89 3.76 -8.23
CA PHE A 55 10.68 3.46 -9.65
C PHE A 55 10.58 4.71 -10.52
N GLU A 56 9.85 5.76 -10.10
CA GLU A 56 9.83 7.01 -10.85
C GLU A 56 11.23 7.58 -11.07
N PHE A 57 12.09 7.55 -10.05
CA PHE A 57 13.47 8.02 -10.15
C PHE A 57 14.24 7.22 -11.22
N VAL A 58 14.16 5.90 -11.17
CA VAL A 58 14.85 5.00 -12.11
C VAL A 58 14.31 5.16 -13.53
N LEU A 59 12.99 5.17 -13.70
CA LEU A 59 12.35 5.28 -15.01
C LEU A 59 12.59 6.64 -15.67
N LYS A 60 12.65 7.72 -14.89
CA LYS A 60 12.96 9.07 -15.42
C LYS A 60 14.44 9.23 -15.75
N SER A 61 15.32 8.55 -15.00
CA SER A 61 16.77 8.58 -15.24
C SER A 61 17.19 7.63 -16.37
N SER A 62 16.40 6.59 -16.65
CA SER A 62 16.62 5.66 -17.75
C SER A 62 16.26 6.32 -19.09
N SER A 63 17.24 6.46 -19.98
CA SER A 63 17.02 6.95 -21.36
C SER A 63 16.19 5.99 -22.22
N ASP A 64 16.17 4.71 -21.83
CA ASP A 64 15.71 3.62 -22.69
C ASP A 64 14.32 3.12 -22.33
N PHE A 65 13.75 3.54 -21.19
CA PHE A 65 12.40 3.16 -20.83
C PHE A 65 11.38 3.80 -21.79
N LYS A 66 10.91 3.02 -22.75
CA LYS A 66 9.75 3.36 -23.60
C LYS A 66 8.51 2.74 -22.99
N CYS A 67 7.64 3.58 -22.44
CA CYS A 67 6.32 3.12 -22.01
C CYS A 67 5.63 2.46 -23.22
N PRO A 68 5.14 1.20 -23.09
CA PRO A 68 4.50 0.48 -24.20
C PRO A 68 3.16 1.12 -24.62
N ARG A 69 2.69 2.12 -23.87
CA ARG A 69 1.51 2.90 -24.23
C ARG A 69 1.81 3.80 -25.43
N VAL A 70 1.24 3.45 -26.57
CA VAL A 70 1.23 4.32 -27.76
C VAL A 70 0.54 5.64 -27.41
N LYS A 71 1.24 6.77 -27.58
CA LYS A 71 0.65 8.12 -27.45
C LYS A 71 -0.43 8.26 -28.54
N GLY A 72 -1.69 8.05 -28.19
CA GLY A 72 -2.81 8.09 -29.14
C GLY A 72 -4.12 7.45 -28.68
N LYS A 73 -4.12 6.63 -27.62
CA LYS A 73 -5.37 6.25 -26.93
C LYS A 73 -5.45 6.97 -25.60
N ALA A 74 -6.20 8.08 -25.60
CA ALA A 74 -6.70 8.69 -24.38
C ALA A 74 -7.50 7.60 -23.63
N SER A 75 -6.96 7.14 -22.51
CA SER A 75 -7.79 6.48 -21.51
C SER A 75 -8.36 7.63 -20.70
N THR A 76 -9.62 7.96 -20.88
CA THR A 76 -10.37 8.82 -19.96
C THR A 76 -10.51 8.07 -18.64
N ALA A 77 -9.44 8.06 -17.85
CA ALA A 77 -9.49 7.71 -16.44
C ALA A 77 -9.29 9.02 -15.68
N VAL A 78 -10.39 9.76 -15.53
CA VAL A 78 -10.45 10.88 -14.60
C VAL A 78 -10.47 10.27 -13.22
N VAL A 79 -9.36 10.30 -12.49
CA VAL A 79 -9.34 9.99 -11.06
C VAL A 79 -9.64 11.27 -10.29
N PRO A 80 -10.76 11.36 -9.55
CA PRO A 80 -11.09 12.56 -8.79
C PRO A 80 -10.08 12.82 -7.67
N GLU A 81 -9.75 14.10 -7.48
CA GLU A 81 -8.78 14.66 -6.52
C GLU A 81 -9.04 14.31 -5.03
N LYS A 82 -10.16 13.67 -4.71
CA LYS A 82 -10.60 13.38 -3.34
C LYS A 82 -9.92 12.17 -2.67
N LEU A 83 -9.05 11.43 -3.36
CA LEU A 83 -8.57 10.10 -2.91
C LEU A 83 -7.27 10.07 -2.07
N LEU A 84 -6.75 11.21 -1.60
CA LEU A 84 -5.43 11.28 -0.93
C LEU A 84 -5.45 11.20 0.62
N LEU A 85 -6.59 10.93 1.27
CA LEU A 85 -6.71 10.99 2.74
C LEU A 85 -7.06 9.66 3.44
N ALA A 86 -6.67 8.50 2.90
CA ALA A 86 -6.89 7.21 3.56
C ALA A 86 -5.57 6.59 4.03
N ALA A 87 -5.13 6.96 5.23
CA ALA A 87 -4.25 6.09 6.00
C ALA A 87 -4.99 4.76 6.23
N THR A 88 -4.33 3.62 5.97
CA THR A 88 -4.93 2.32 6.23
C THR A 88 -5.24 2.20 7.73
N PRO A 89 -6.49 1.89 8.13
CA PRO A 89 -6.84 1.77 9.54
C PRO A 89 -5.99 0.72 10.27
N GLU A 90 -5.71 0.91 11.56
CA GLU A 90 -4.82 0.06 12.38
C GLU A 90 -5.18 -1.44 12.32
N ASN A 91 -6.48 -1.74 12.26
CA ASN A 91 -6.97 -3.12 12.22
C ASN A 91 -7.31 -3.59 10.79
N HIS A 92 -6.74 -2.95 9.76
CA HIS A 92 -6.94 -3.35 8.37
C HIS A 92 -6.37 -4.75 8.11
N GLY A 93 -7.23 -5.67 7.62
CA GLY A 93 -6.84 -7.05 7.29
C GLY A 93 -6.73 -8.02 8.48
N LEU A 94 -6.85 -7.55 9.72
CA LEU A 94 -6.84 -8.44 10.89
C LEU A 94 -8.11 -9.28 10.96
N ALA A 95 -8.01 -10.51 11.46
CA ALA A 95 -9.18 -11.35 11.77
C ALA A 95 -10.08 -10.69 12.83
N TRP A 96 -11.39 -10.96 12.77
CA TRP A 96 -12.35 -10.48 13.78
C TRP A 96 -12.28 -11.38 15.02
N SER A 97 -12.03 -10.79 16.19
CA SER A 97 -12.14 -11.52 17.46
C SER A 97 -13.57 -11.48 17.99
N GLU A 98 -13.96 -12.48 18.79
CA GLU A 98 -15.28 -12.49 19.44
C GLU A 98 -15.54 -11.25 20.30
N LYS A 99 -14.50 -10.77 21.00
CA LYS A 99 -14.59 -9.55 21.82
C LYS A 99 -14.86 -8.32 20.98
N GLU A 100 -14.19 -8.22 19.83
CA GLU A 100 -14.36 -7.12 18.89
C GLU A 100 -15.73 -7.16 18.22
N GLU A 101 -16.22 -8.34 17.88
CA GLU A 101 -17.56 -8.51 17.32
C GLU A 101 -18.67 -8.11 18.28
N LYS A 102 -18.59 -8.55 19.54
CA LYS A 102 -19.54 -8.14 20.58
C LYS A 102 -19.58 -6.62 20.73
N GLN A 103 -18.40 -5.99 20.66
CA GLN A 103 -18.27 -4.53 20.67
C GLN A 103 -18.88 -3.86 19.42
N LEU A 104 -18.73 -4.46 18.24
CA LEU A 104 -19.34 -3.98 17.00
C LEU A 104 -20.87 -4.02 17.12
N LEU A 105 -21.43 -5.16 17.51
CA LEU A 105 -22.87 -5.34 17.66
C LEU A 105 -23.45 -4.38 18.71
N SER A 106 -22.81 -4.27 19.87
CA SER A 106 -23.25 -3.35 20.92
C SER A 106 -23.29 -1.90 20.46
N ARG A 107 -22.32 -1.45 19.64
CA ARG A 107 -22.32 -0.08 19.11
C ARG A 107 -23.37 0.12 18.03
N TYR A 108 -23.56 -0.87 17.17
CA TYR A 108 -24.60 -0.84 16.15
C TYR A 108 -26.00 -0.78 16.77
N GLN A 109 -26.25 -1.57 17.82
CA GLN A 109 -27.51 -1.56 18.59
C GLN A 109 -27.76 -0.26 19.36
N GLN A 110 -26.74 0.56 19.57
CA GLN A 110 -26.86 1.90 20.15
C GLN A 110 -27.11 2.98 19.08
N ASP A 111 -27.55 2.57 17.89
CA ASP A 111 -27.80 3.43 16.73
C ASP A 111 -26.60 4.32 16.36
N MET A 112 -25.37 3.83 16.60
CA MET A 112 -24.15 4.55 16.23
C MET A 112 -23.91 4.46 14.72
N GLU A 113 -23.63 5.60 14.09
CA GLU A 113 -23.28 5.69 12.67
C GLU A 113 -22.13 4.74 12.29
N ILE A 114 -22.24 4.07 11.13
CA ILE A 114 -21.28 3.06 10.68
C ILE A 114 -19.86 3.65 10.56
N GLU A 115 -19.74 4.90 10.14
CA GLU A 115 -18.50 5.65 10.03
C GLU A 115 -17.87 5.88 11.42
N ALA A 116 -18.69 6.16 12.44
CA ALA A 116 -18.23 6.33 13.82
C ALA A 116 -17.82 5.00 14.47
N ILE A 117 -18.50 3.90 14.11
CA ILE A 117 -18.12 2.53 14.48
C ILE A 117 -16.77 2.18 13.83
N ALA A 118 -16.60 2.45 12.54
CA ALA A 118 -15.36 2.19 11.80
C ALA A 118 -14.16 2.88 12.44
N GLN A 119 -14.29 4.16 12.80
CA GLN A 119 -13.25 4.90 13.52
C GLN A 119 -12.91 4.27 14.87
N ARG A 120 -13.92 3.91 15.68
CA ARG A 120 -13.72 3.32 17.01
C ARG A 120 -13.08 1.94 16.98
N HIS A 121 -13.44 1.14 15.97
CA HIS A 121 -12.83 -0.16 15.72
C HIS A 121 -11.50 -0.06 14.97
N LYS A 122 -11.11 1.14 14.55
CA LYS A 122 -9.94 1.38 13.70
C LYS A 122 -9.93 0.46 12.48
N ARG A 123 -11.10 0.26 11.86
CA ARG A 123 -11.31 -0.54 10.64
C ARG A 123 -11.95 0.31 9.55
N GLY A 124 -11.86 -0.12 8.30
CA GLY A 124 -12.52 0.55 7.19
C GLY A 124 -14.03 0.37 7.25
N VAL A 125 -14.79 1.37 6.77
CA VAL A 125 -16.27 1.33 6.71
C VAL A 125 -16.78 0.08 5.98
N GLY A 126 -16.15 -0.29 4.86
CA GLY A 126 -16.49 -1.52 4.14
C GLY A 126 -16.30 -2.79 4.96
N ALA A 127 -15.28 -2.85 5.82
CA ALA A 127 -15.06 -3.99 6.70
C ALA A 127 -16.12 -4.09 7.80
N ILE A 128 -16.56 -2.93 8.35
CA ILE A 128 -17.67 -2.88 9.30
C ILE A 128 -18.97 -3.36 8.64
N ARG A 129 -19.30 -2.82 7.45
CA ARG A 129 -20.51 -3.20 6.70
C ARG A 129 -20.53 -4.69 6.37
N ALA A 130 -19.44 -5.20 5.79
CA ALA A 130 -19.32 -6.62 5.46
C ALA A 130 -19.49 -7.50 6.70
N ARG A 131 -18.99 -7.06 7.87
CA ARG A 131 -19.18 -7.81 9.12
C ARG A 131 -20.61 -7.76 9.61
N LEU A 132 -21.28 -6.60 9.56
CA LEU A 132 -22.69 -6.47 9.96
C LEU A 132 -23.62 -7.29 9.04
N VAL A 133 -23.36 -7.34 7.73
CA VAL A 133 -24.07 -8.24 6.79
C VAL A 133 -23.88 -9.70 7.19
N LYS A 134 -22.63 -10.12 7.45
CA LYS A 134 -22.33 -11.49 7.89
C LYS A 134 -23.00 -11.87 9.21
N LEU A 135 -23.29 -10.88 10.06
CA LEU A 135 -24.00 -11.04 11.33
C LEU A 135 -25.53 -10.83 11.20
N GLY A 136 -26.04 -10.66 9.98
CA GLY A 136 -27.46 -10.48 9.71
C GLY A 136 -28.07 -9.19 10.26
N GLN A 137 -27.25 -8.18 10.56
CA GLN A 137 -27.71 -6.91 11.13
C GLN A 137 -28.17 -5.92 10.06
N ILE A 138 -27.62 -6.02 8.85
CA ILE A 138 -27.97 -5.17 7.71
C ILE A 138 -28.03 -6.00 6.43
N GLU A 139 -28.82 -5.55 5.46
CA GLU A 139 -28.84 -6.12 4.12
C GLU A 139 -27.69 -5.56 3.27
N GLU A 140 -27.16 -6.38 2.36
CA GLU A 140 -26.10 -5.98 1.44
C GLU A 140 -26.66 -5.01 0.39
N MET A 141 -26.43 -3.72 0.58
CA MET A 141 -26.79 -2.71 -0.43
C MET A 141 -25.77 -2.74 -1.58
N ASN A 142 -26.09 -3.47 -2.64
CA ASN A 142 -25.38 -3.43 -3.92
C ASN A 142 -25.49 -2.02 -4.53
N GLN A 143 -24.46 -1.20 -4.39
CA GLN A 143 -24.33 0.03 -5.18
C GLN A 143 -23.85 -0.35 -6.59
N THR A 144 -24.80 -0.38 -7.53
CA THR A 144 -24.57 -0.30 -8.99
C THR A 144 -23.90 1.00 -9.38
#